data_AF-A0A8T3ZZZ4-F1
#
_entry.id   AF-A0A8T3ZZZ4-F1
#
_cell.length_a   1.000
_cell.length_b   1.000
_cell.length_c   1.000
_cell.angle_alpha   90.00
_cell.angle_beta   90.00
_cell.angle_gamma   90.00
#
_symmetry.space_group_name_H-M   'P 1'
#
loop_
_entity.id
_entity.type
_entity.pdbx_description
1 polymer ?
#
loop_
_entity_poly.entity_id
_entity_poly.type
_entity_poly.pdbx_seq_one_letter_code
_entity_poly.pdbx_strand_id
1 'polypeptide(L)' 'SKQELGRVSGLEVSTASACVVTPGKAREIIEEIAEKLKSLKK' A
#
# COMPACT_ATOMS: atom_id res chain seq x y z
N SER A 1 -8.81 7.90 0.26
CA SER A 1 -10.14 7.68 -0.37
C SER A 1 -10.04 6.66 -1.51
N LYS A 2 -11.13 6.02 -1.99
CA LYS A 2 -11.11 5.04 -3.11
C LYS A 2 -10.56 5.63 -4.41
N GLN A 3 -10.82 6.92 -4.66
CA GLN A 3 -10.28 7.64 -5.82
C GLN A 3 -8.77 7.86 -5.70
N GLU A 4 -8.31 8.26 -4.52
CA GLU A 4 -6.90 8.51 -4.24
C GLU A 4 -6.07 7.22 -4.33
N LEU A 5 -6.60 6.09 -3.84
CA LEU A 5 -5.94 4.79 -3.93
C LEU A 5 -5.72 4.34 -5.38
N GLY A 6 -6.69 4.60 -6.26
CA GLY A 6 -6.54 4.42 -7.70
C GLY A 6 -5.42 5.31 -8.27
N ARG A 7 -5.48 6.61 -7.96
CA ARG A 7 -4.51 7.59 -8.47
C ARG A 7 -3.06 7.26 -8.09
N VAL A 8 -2.79 6.92 -6.83
CA VAL A 8 -1.42 6.56 -6.37
C VAL A 8 -0.95 5.20 -6.92
N SER A 9 -1.89 4.33 -7.30
CA SER A 9 -1.60 3.06 -7.98
C SER A 9 -1.38 3.24 -9.49
N GLY A 10 -1.43 4.48 -10.00
CA GLY A 10 -1.27 4.78 -11.43
C GLY A 10 -2.54 4.54 -12.26
N LEU A 11 -3.70 4.42 -11.62
CA LEU A 11 -4.99 4.22 -12.28
C LEU A 11 -5.79 5.53 -12.33
N GLU A 12 -6.43 5.79 -13.47
CA GLU A 12 -7.35 6.94 -13.65
C GLU A 12 -8.76 6.67 -13.08
N VAL A 13 -8.98 5.49 -12.51
CA VAL A 13 -10.27 5.04 -11.95
C VAL A 13 -10.18 4.74 -10.46
N SER A 14 -11.31 4.88 -9.76
CA SER A 14 -11.38 4.55 -8.33
C SER A 14 -11.17 3.06 -8.09
N THR A 15 -10.39 2.72 -7.07
CA THR A 15 -10.04 1.34 -6.75
C THR A 15 -10.41 1.00 -5.30
N ALA A 16 -11.01 -0.17 -5.09
CA ALA A 16 -11.41 -0.62 -3.75
C ALA A 16 -10.23 -1.15 -2.92
N SER A 17 -9.25 -1.80 -3.57
CA SER A 17 -8.09 -2.43 -2.94
C SER A 17 -6.89 -2.49 -3.89
N ALA A 18 -5.68 -2.37 -3.36
CA ALA A 18 -4.44 -2.54 -4.11
C ALA A 18 -3.49 -3.48 -3.34
N CYS A 19 -2.70 -4.27 -4.08
CA CYS A 19 -1.74 -5.23 -3.51
C CYS A 19 -0.35 -4.96 -4.09
N VAL A 20 0.65 -4.82 -3.22
CA VAL A 20 2.05 -4.70 -3.63
C VAL A 20 2.64 -6.09 -3.82
N VAL A 21 2.86 -6.51 -5.06
CA VAL A 21 3.45 -7.82 -5.39
C VAL A 21 4.98 -7.80 -5.28
N THR A 22 5.62 -6.69 -5.69
CA THR A 22 7.08 -6.54 -5.62
C THR A 22 7.41 -5.13 -5.15
N PRO A 23 8.04 -4.97 -3.96
CA PRO A 23 8.24 -3.67 -3.34
C PRO A 23 9.39 -2.85 -3.98
N GLY A 24 10.26 -3.48 -4.76
CA GLY A 24 11.35 -2.82 -5.49
C GLY A 24 12.22 -1.96 -4.57
N LYS A 25 12.36 -0.67 -4.91
CA LYS A 25 13.15 0.32 -4.14
C LYS A 25 12.51 0.71 -2.80
N ALA A 26 11.22 0.48 -2.62
CA ALA A 26 10.49 0.85 -1.41
C ALA A 26 10.44 -0.28 -0.37
N ARG A 27 11.30 -1.29 -0.50
CA ARG A 27 11.28 -2.49 0.35
C ARG A 27 11.42 -2.17 1.84
N GLU A 28 12.42 -1.38 2.21
CA GLU A 28 12.69 -1.03 3.61
C GLU A 28 11.48 -0.33 4.26
N ILE A 29 10.86 0.61 3.52
CA ILE A 29 9.68 1.34 3.96
C ILE A 29 8.48 0.40 4.12
N ILE A 30 8.28 -0.52 3.16
CA ILE A 30 7.16 -1.48 3.20
C ILE A 30 7.33 -2.48 4.35
N GLU A 31 8.54 -2.93 4.62
CA GLU A 31 8.84 -3.82 5.75
C GLU A 31 8.58 -3.12 7.09
N GLU A 32 9.02 -1.86 7.26
CA GLU A 32 8.76 -1.07 8.47
C GLU A 32 7.25 -0.86 8.69
N ILE A 33 6.49 -0.54 7.63
CA ILE A 33 5.03 -0.40 7.72
C ILE A 33 4.39 -1.74 8.11
N ALA A 34 4.83 -2.85 7.54
CA ALA A 34 4.31 -4.17 7.86
C ALA A 34 4.55 -4.55 9.33
N GLU A 35 5.72 -4.22 9.89
CA GLU A 35 6.01 -4.42 11.32
C GLU A 35 5.15 -3.55 12.22
N LYS A 36 5.00 -2.26 11.89
CA LYS A 36 4.08 -1.37 12.62
C LYS A 36 2.65 -1.88 12.57
N LEU A 37 2.17 -2.35 11.41
CA LEU A 37 0.83 -2.92 11.30
C LEU A 37 0.66 -4.21 12.12
N LYS A 38 1.70 -5.04 12.26
CA LYS A 38 1.69 -6.22 13.14
C LYS A 38 1.57 -5.83 14.61
N SER A 39 2.26 -4.78 15.05
CA SER A 39 2.16 -4.32 16.45
C SER A 39 0.85 -3.59 16.75
N LEU A 40 0.19 -3.02 15.73
CA LEU A 40 -1.13 -2.42 15.82
C LEU A 40 -2.28 -3.45 15.80
N LYS A 41 -2.05 -4.66 15.29
CA LYS A 41 -3.03 -5.76 15.40
C LYS A 41 -3.13 -6.20 16.86
N LYS A 42 -4.22 -5.80 17.51
CA LYS A 42 -4.73 -6.42 18.74
C LYS A 42 -5.06 -7.90 18.50
#